data_AF-A0A182TB77-F1
#
_entry.id   AF-A0A182TB77-F1
#
_cell.length_a   1.000
_cell.length_b   1.000
_cell.length_c   1.000
_cell.angle_alpha   90.00
_cell.angle_beta   90.00
_cell.angle_gamma   90.00
#
_symmetry.space_group_name_H-M   'P 1'
#
loop_
_entity.id
_entity.type
_entity.pdbx_description
1 polymer ?
#
loop_
_entity_poly.entity_id
_entity_poly.type
_entity_poly.pdbx_seq_one_letter_code
_entity_poly.pdbx_strand_id
1 'polypeptide(L)'
;MKRVAITERPDWREKATEFGFKFHTMYGEPYWCEDAYYQFTLAQIEEIENATAELHQMCLQVVEKVVNSDTLMAKFCIPKHTWDFVRSSWRTNQPSLYSRLDLAYDG
;
A
#
# COMPACT_ATOMS: atom_id res chain seq x y z
N MET A 1 -4.47 8.85 16.79
CA MET A 1 -3.72 9.73 15.88
C MET A 1 -3.89 11.21 16.27
N LYS A 2 -2.86 12.05 16.19
CA LYS A 2 -2.96 13.51 16.44
C LYS A 2 -2.24 14.31 15.35
N ARG A 3 -2.94 15.20 14.64
CA ARG A 3 -2.32 16.15 13.71
C ARG A 3 -1.67 17.31 14.49
N VAL A 4 -0.43 17.64 14.18
CA VAL A 4 0.33 18.72 14.81
C VAL A 4 0.84 19.66 13.71
N ALA A 5 0.41 20.92 13.75
CA ALA A 5 0.88 21.94 12.82
C ALA A 5 2.34 22.34 13.12
N ILE A 6 3.10 22.60 12.06
CA ILE A 6 4.50 23.05 12.11
C ILE A 6 4.75 24.09 11.01
N THR A 7 5.82 24.85 11.15
CA THR A 7 6.37 25.59 10.02
C THR A 7 7.03 24.61 9.05
N GLU A 8 6.82 24.81 7.74
CA GLU A 8 7.49 24.00 6.72
C GLU A 8 9.01 23.96 6.96
N ARG A 9 9.61 22.78 6.77
CA ARG A 9 11.07 22.63 6.92
C ARG A 9 11.80 23.52 5.91
N PRO A 10 12.89 24.20 6.32
CA PRO A 10 13.69 24.96 5.37
C PRO A 10 14.23 24.02 4.28
N ASP A 11 14.29 24.54 3.06
CA ASP A 11 14.87 23.90 1.87
C ASP A 11 14.24 22.54 1.51
N TRP A 12 12.99 22.28 1.91
CA TRP A 12 12.36 20.98 1.69
C TRP A 12 12.15 20.64 0.22
N ARG A 13 11.94 21.66 -0.64
CA ARG A 13 11.75 21.51 -2.09
C ARG A 13 13.05 21.15 -2.78
N GLU A 14 14.15 21.78 -2.36
CA GLU A 14 15.51 21.51 -2.79
C GLU A 14 15.89 20.07 -2.41
N LYS A 15 15.61 19.66 -1.18
CA LYS A 15 15.81 18.27 -0.73
C LYS A 15 14.95 17.27 -1.50
N ALA A 16 13.67 17.58 -1.73
CA ALA A 16 12.82 16.74 -2.54
C ALA A 16 13.39 16.56 -3.95
N THR A 17 13.92 17.63 -4.55
CA THR A 17 14.60 17.60 -5.85
C THR A 17 15.88 16.75 -5.80
N GLU A 18 16.71 16.93 -4.76
CA GLU A 18 17.94 16.17 -4.53
C GLU A 18 17.68 14.66 -4.47
N PHE A 19 16.65 14.23 -3.74
CA PHE A 19 16.26 12.81 -3.63
C PHE A 19 15.44 12.29 -4.81
N GLY A 20 15.24 13.10 -5.87
CA GLY A 20 14.50 12.70 -7.06
C GLY A 20 12.97 12.65 -6.90
N PHE A 21 12.44 13.24 -5.82
CA PHE A 21 11.01 13.35 -5.55
C PHE A 21 10.39 14.51 -6.34
N LYS A 22 10.30 14.35 -7.66
CA LYS A 22 9.88 15.41 -8.61
C LYS A 22 8.39 15.77 -8.58
N PHE A 23 7.61 15.11 -7.73
CA PHE A 23 6.16 15.27 -7.66
C PHE A 23 5.70 15.88 -6.34
N HIS A 24 6.58 16.62 -5.66
CA HIS A 24 6.17 17.40 -4.48
C HIS A 24 5.15 18.51 -4.79
N THR A 25 5.12 18.99 -6.04
CA THR A 25 4.22 20.01 -6.54
C THR A 25 3.66 19.55 -7.88
N MET A 26 2.34 19.48 -8.00
CA MET A 26 1.65 19.07 -9.23
C MET A 26 0.69 20.18 -9.66
N TYR A 27 0.72 20.56 -10.93
CA TYR A 27 -0.17 21.59 -11.50
C TYR A 27 -0.14 22.95 -10.78
N GLY A 28 0.98 23.28 -10.13
CA GLY A 28 1.12 24.51 -9.33
C GLY A 28 0.69 24.38 -7.87
N GLU A 29 0.10 23.25 -7.48
CA GLU A 29 -0.38 22.99 -6.13
C GLU A 29 0.56 22.00 -5.38
N PRO A 30 0.73 22.16 -4.06
CA PRO A 30 1.52 21.21 -3.26
C PRO A 30 0.81 19.85 -3.21
N TYR A 31 1.49 18.82 -3.72
CA TYR A 31 1.09 17.42 -3.52
C TYR A 31 1.60 16.90 -2.17
N TRP A 32 2.77 17.38 -1.76
CA TRP A 32 3.37 17.07 -0.47
C TRP A 32 3.24 18.28 0.47
N CYS A 33 2.49 18.11 1.56
CA CYS A 33 2.25 19.16 2.56
C CYS A 33 3.25 19.03 3.72
N GLU A 34 4.02 20.09 3.98
CA GLU A 34 5.01 20.18 5.08
C GLU A 34 4.52 21.04 6.25
N ASP A 35 3.23 21.41 6.28
CA ASP A 35 2.63 22.29 7.30
C ASP A 35 2.22 21.56 8.59
N ALA A 36 2.28 20.22 8.59
CA ALA A 36 1.90 19.39 9.73
C ALA A 36 2.55 18.01 9.66
N TYR A 37 2.59 17.34 10.82
CA TYR A 37 2.82 15.90 10.90
C TYR A 37 1.73 15.24 11.73
N TYR A 38 1.64 13.91 11.62
CA TYR A 38 0.73 13.10 12.43
C TYR A 38 1.53 12.32 13.45
N GLN A 39 1.14 12.46 14.72
CA GLN A 39 1.69 11.71 15.83
C GLN A 39 0.79 10.51 16.14
N PHE A 40 1.41 9.36 16.34
CA PHE A 40 0.76 8.13 16.77
C PHE A 40 1.39 7.68 18.10
N THR A 41 0.60 7.01 18.94
CA THR A 41 1.16 6.21 20.04
C THR A 41 1.63 4.87 19.50
N LEU A 42 2.50 4.18 20.23
CA LEU A 42 2.94 2.83 19.86
C LEU A 42 1.74 1.88 19.69
N ALA A 43 0.79 1.91 20.63
CA ALA A 43 -0.40 1.06 20.58
C ALA A 43 -1.24 1.29 19.30
N GLN A 44 -1.36 2.54 18.84
CA GLN A 44 -2.05 2.86 17.58
C GLN A 44 -1.31 2.31 16.37
N ILE A 45 0.02 2.34 16.38
CA ILE A 45 0.84 1.74 15.32
C ILE A 45 0.65 0.21 15.31
N GLU A 46 0.76 -0.44 16.47
CA GLU A 46 0.59 -1.89 16.60
C GLU A 46 -0.80 -2.35 16.16
N GLU A 47 -1.85 -1.57 16.44
CA GLU A 47 -3.20 -1.84 15.94
C GLU A 47 -3.27 -1.86 14.41
N ILE A 48 -2.72 -0.83 13.75
CA ILE A 48 -2.70 -0.72 12.29
C ILE A 48 -1.83 -1.84 11.68
N GLU A 49 -0.68 -2.15 12.30
CA GLU A 49 0.21 -3.23 11.85
C GLU A 49 -0.49 -4.60 11.94
N ASN A 50 -1.16 -4.89 13.05
CA ASN A 50 -1.89 -6.14 13.24
C ASN A 50 -3.04 -6.28 12.23
N ALA A 51 -3.84 -5.23 12.04
CA ALA A 51 -4.91 -5.22 11.04
C ALA A 51 -4.35 -5.41 9.61
N THR A 52 -3.23 -4.75 9.29
CA THR A 52 -2.56 -4.89 7.99
C THR A 52 -2.06 -6.32 7.77
N ALA A 53 -1.46 -6.94 8.79
CA ALA A 53 -0.98 -8.32 8.73
C ALA A 53 -2.13 -9.33 8.54
N GLU A 54 -3.23 -9.15 9.28
CA GLU A 54 -4.43 -9.98 9.15
C GLU A 54 -5.04 -9.87 7.75
N LEU A 55 -5.24 -8.64 7.25
CA LEU A 55 -5.77 -8.39 5.91
C LEU A 55 -4.87 -8.99 4.83
N HIS A 56 -3.55 -8.89 4.98
CA HIS A 56 -2.63 -9.52 4.04
C HIS A 56 -2.80 -11.05 4.02
N GLN A 57 -2.90 -11.70 5.18
CA GLN A 57 -3.17 -13.15 5.25
C GLN A 57 -4.51 -13.51 4.61
N MET A 58 -5.55 -12.71 4.82
CA MET A 58 -6.84 -12.90 4.16
C MET A 58 -6.72 -12.78 2.63
N CYS A 59 -5.93 -11.84 2.11
CA CYS A 59 -5.66 -11.75 0.67
C CYS A 59 -5.00 -13.03 0.14
N LEU A 60 -4.01 -13.58 0.84
CA LEU A 60 -3.34 -14.83 0.45
C LEU A 60 -4.32 -16.02 0.45
N GLN A 61 -5.22 -16.09 1.44
CA GLN A 61 -6.28 -17.11 1.47
C GLN A 61 -7.27 -16.97 0.30
N VAL A 62 -7.57 -15.75 -0.12
CA VAL A 62 -8.39 -15.52 -1.33
C VAL A 62 -7.65 -15.98 -2.58
N VAL A 63 -6.35 -15.67 -2.71
CA VAL A 63 -5.53 -16.14 -3.84
C VAL A 63 -5.59 -17.67 -3.94
N GLU A 64 -5.34 -18.40 -2.85
CA GLU A 64 -5.45 -19.87 -2.80
C GLU A 64 -6.81 -20.36 -3.32
N LYS A 65 -7.92 -19.73 -2.92
CA LYS A 65 -9.26 -20.10 -3.38
C LYS A 65 -9.46 -19.81 -4.87
N VAL A 66 -9.02 -18.64 -5.34
CA VAL A 66 -9.24 -18.17 -6.71
C VAL A 66 -8.44 -19.03 -7.69
N VAL A 67 -7.15 -19.26 -7.42
CA VAL A 67 -6.28 -20.03 -8.33
C VAL A 67 -6.67 -21.50 -8.44
N ASN A 68 -7.55 -22.01 -7.57
CA ASN A 68 -8.08 -23.37 -7.63
C ASN A 68 -9.48 -23.46 -8.26
N SER A 69 -10.05 -22.36 -8.78
CA SER A 69 -11.39 -22.33 -9.36
C SER A 69 -11.44 -21.55 -10.67
N ASP A 70 -11.69 -22.24 -11.79
CA ASP A 70 -11.87 -21.63 -13.12
C ASP A 70 -12.97 -20.56 -13.11
N THR A 71 -14.07 -20.82 -12.41
CA THR A 71 -15.17 -19.86 -12.26
C THR A 71 -14.72 -18.57 -11.55
N LEU A 72 -13.91 -18.69 -10.50
CA LEU A 72 -13.38 -17.52 -9.80
C LEU A 72 -12.29 -16.81 -10.61
N MET A 73 -11.38 -17.54 -11.26
CA MET A 73 -10.39 -16.96 -12.17
C MET A 73 -11.07 -16.12 -13.27
N ALA A 74 -12.18 -16.61 -13.83
CA ALA A 74 -12.98 -15.85 -14.79
C ALA A 74 -13.66 -14.63 -14.17
N LYS A 75 -14.20 -14.74 -12.94
CA LYS A 75 -14.84 -13.62 -12.22
C LYS A 75 -13.86 -12.51 -11.85
N PHE A 76 -12.60 -12.86 -11.59
CA PHE A 76 -11.49 -11.92 -11.38
C PHE A 76 -10.94 -11.34 -12.70
N CYS A 77 -11.57 -11.65 -13.84
CA CYS A 77 -11.20 -11.17 -15.16
C CYS A 77 -9.76 -11.53 -15.57
N ILE A 78 -9.21 -12.64 -15.06
CA ILE A 78 -7.87 -13.10 -15.43
C ILE A 78 -7.96 -13.73 -16.83
N PRO A 79 -7.14 -13.30 -17.81
CA PRO A 79 -7.18 -13.86 -19.16
C PRO A 79 -6.94 -15.36 -19.19
N LYS A 80 -7.81 -16.13 -19.85
CA LYS A 80 -7.76 -17.61 -19.82
C LYS A 80 -6.40 -18.22 -20.21
N HIS A 81 -5.70 -17.60 -21.16
CA HIS A 81 -4.39 -18.08 -21.63
C HIS A 81 -3.26 -17.90 -20.59
N THR A 82 -3.46 -17.14 -19.50
CA THR A 82 -2.46 -16.95 -18.43
C THR A 82 -2.73 -17.80 -17.19
N TRP A 83 -3.82 -18.57 -17.15
CA TRP A 83 -4.26 -19.25 -15.93
C TRP A 83 -3.21 -20.23 -15.39
N ASP A 84 -2.58 -21.02 -16.26
CA ASP A 84 -1.54 -21.96 -15.84
C ASP A 84 -0.31 -21.25 -15.26
N PHE A 85 0.06 -20.10 -15.84
CA PHE A 85 1.14 -19.26 -15.32
C PHE A 85 0.82 -18.72 -13.92
N VAL A 86 -0.38 -18.17 -13.73
CA VAL A 86 -0.82 -17.66 -12.42
C VAL A 86 -0.85 -18.76 -11.36
N ARG A 87 -1.39 -19.95 -11.70
CA ARG A 87 -1.42 -21.11 -10.81
C ARG A 87 -0.01 -21.61 -10.47
N SER A 88 0.88 -21.66 -11.45
CA SER A 88 2.26 -22.07 -11.27
C SER A 88 3.02 -21.12 -10.35
N SER A 89 2.84 -19.81 -10.53
CA SER A 89 3.43 -18.77 -9.67
C SER A 89 3.03 -18.96 -8.20
N TRP A 90 1.76 -19.28 -7.94
CA TRP A 90 1.28 -19.52 -6.59
C TRP A 90 1.81 -20.83 -6.00
N ARG A 91 1.72 -21.96 -6.74
CA ARG A 91 2.18 -23.28 -6.27
C ARG A 91 3.68 -23.33 -5.98
N THR A 92 4.45 -22.51 -6.66
CA THR A 92 5.91 -22.42 -6.47
C THR A 92 6.31 -21.34 -5.46
N ASN A 93 5.36 -20.71 -4.77
CA ASN A 93 5.59 -19.66 -3.78
C ASN A 93 6.48 -18.53 -4.31
N GLN A 94 6.23 -18.06 -5.53
CA GLN A 94 6.97 -16.91 -6.06
C GLN A 94 6.80 -15.69 -5.13
N PRO A 95 7.88 -14.99 -4.78
CA PRO A 95 7.84 -13.94 -3.78
C PRO A 95 7.12 -12.68 -4.30
N SER A 96 6.35 -12.04 -3.42
CA SER A 96 5.91 -10.65 -3.60
C SER A 96 6.93 -9.69 -3.02
N LEU A 97 7.26 -8.62 -3.73
CA LEU A 97 8.24 -7.63 -3.26
C LEU A 97 7.69 -6.74 -2.14
N TYR A 98 6.48 -6.21 -2.30
CA TYR A 98 5.82 -5.38 -1.29
C TYR A 98 4.31 -5.38 -1.49
N SER A 99 3.57 -5.02 -0.43
CA SER A 99 2.13 -4.76 -0.46
C SER A 99 1.85 -3.38 0.11
N ARG A 100 0.77 -2.75 -0.37
CA ARG A 100 0.22 -1.52 0.20
C ARG A 100 -1.28 -1.71 0.37
N LEU A 101 -1.77 -1.45 1.57
CA LEU A 101 -3.20 -1.46 1.89
C LEU A 101 -3.62 -0.04 2.24
N ASP A 102 -4.75 0.39 1.68
CA ASP A 102 -5.34 1.69 1.97
C ASP A 102 -6.40 1.48 3.06
N LEU A 103 -6.20 2.11 4.23
CA LEU A 103 -7.06 2.00 5.40
C LEU A 103 -7.66 3.35 5.76
N ALA A 104 -8.88 3.35 6.30
CA ALA A 104 -9.46 4.49 6.98
C ALA A 104 -9.27 4.29 8.49
N TYR A 105 -8.62 5.25 9.14
CA TYR A 105 -8.29 5.19 10.57
C TYR A 105 -8.54 6.56 11.21
N ASP A 106 -9.30 6.60 12.29
CA ASP A 106 -9.72 7.83 12.98
C ASP A 106 -9.00 8.06 14.31
N GLY A 107 -8.34 7.05 14.89
CA GLY A 107 -7.37 7.20 15.97
C GLY A 107 -7.73 6.60 17.30
#